data_AF-A0A2R7L084-F1
#
_entry.id   AF-A0A2R7L084-F1
#
_cell.length_a   1.000
_cell.length_b   1.000
_cell.length_c   1.000
_cell.angle_alpha   90.00
_cell.angle_beta   90.00
_cell.angle_gamma   90.00
#
_symmetry.space_group_name_H-M   'P 1'
#
loop_
_entity.id
_entity.type
_entity.pdbx_description
1 polymer ?
#
loop_
_entity_poly.entity_id
_entity_poly.type
_entity_poly.pdbx_seq_one_letter_code
_entity_poly.pdbx_strand_id
1 'polypeptide(L)'
;MKINTSHLVLILAALICLGFSKISSKKREVFTSQQLFTTKVSALKKKGKKDLLDYKAELRDAFKIVAYDGDTTYTELNWTMCPDGKCPEAGLYESETEVYKKLDELIVRAKL
;
A
#
# COMPACT_ATOMS: atom_id res chain seq x y z
N MET A 1 28.36 42.97 -24.81
CA MET A 1 28.60 41.51 -24.81
C MET A 1 27.53 40.87 -25.70
N LYS A 2 27.89 40.40 -26.90
CA LYS A 2 26.92 39.76 -27.82
C LYS A 2 26.90 38.26 -27.53
N ILE A 3 25.84 37.77 -26.90
CA ILE A 3 25.64 36.34 -26.69
C ILE A 3 25.28 35.73 -28.05
N ASN A 4 26.15 34.86 -28.55
CA ASN A 4 25.93 34.13 -29.79
C ASN A 4 24.73 33.18 -29.64
N THR A 5 23.88 33.10 -30.65
CA THR A 5 22.75 32.16 -30.75
C THR A 5 23.16 30.71 -30.46
N SER A 6 24.39 30.30 -30.82
CA SER A 6 24.94 28.98 -30.48
C SER A 6 25.09 28.75 -28.98
N HIS A 7 25.44 29.78 -28.20
CA HIS A 7 25.53 29.68 -26.74
C HIS A 7 24.15 29.55 -26.10
N LEU A 8 23.14 30.23 -26.67
CA LEU A 8 21.77 30.15 -26.18
C LEU A 8 21.19 28.73 -26.38
N VAL A 9 21.48 28.10 -27.51
CA VAL A 9 21.04 26.72 -27.82
C VAL A 9 21.72 25.71 -26.90
N LEU A 10 23.00 25.89 -26.59
CA LEU A 10 23.73 25.02 -25.66
C LEU A 10 23.21 25.12 -24.21
N ILE A 11 22.89 26.33 -23.75
CA ILE A 11 22.29 26.53 -22.41
C ILE A 11 20.88 25.93 -22.36
N LEU A 12 20.08 26.10 -23.42
CA LEU A 12 18.75 25.49 -23.51
C LEU A 12 18.82 23.96 -23.54
N ALA A 13 19.76 23.38 -24.29
CA ALA A 13 19.99 21.94 -24.33
C ALA A 13 20.48 21.39 -22.97
N ALA A 14 21.36 22.12 -22.27
CA ALA A 14 21.81 21.74 -20.93
C ALA A 14 20.67 21.80 -19.90
N LEU A 15 19.77 22.79 -19.97
CA LEU A 15 18.59 22.89 -19.11
C LEU A 15 17.59 21.75 -19.39
N ILE A 16 17.42 21.35 -20.65
CA ILE A 16 16.55 20.21 -21.03
C ILE A 16 17.14 18.89 -20.54
N CYS A 17 18.46 18.70 -20.64
CA CYS A 17 19.14 17.48 -20.17
C CYS A 17 19.24 17.37 -18.64
N LEU A 18 19.21 18.49 -17.90
CA LEU A 18 19.26 18.50 -16.43
C LEU A 18 17.86 18.43 -15.77
N GLY A 19 16.77 18.59 -16.54
CA GLY A 19 15.42 18.79 -16.01
C GLY A 19 14.49 17.57 -16.02
N PHE A 20 14.78 16.52 -16.78
CA PHE A 20 13.95 15.30 -16.78
C PHE A 20 14.54 14.26 -15.83
N SER A 21 14.52 14.56 -14.53
CA SER A 21 14.43 13.46 -13.56
C SER A 21 13.19 12.67 -13.92
N LYS A 22 13.38 11.42 -14.33
CA LYS A 22 12.32 10.46 -14.60
C LYS A 22 11.44 10.43 -13.34
N ILE A 23 10.30 11.12 -13.35
CA ILE A 23 9.32 11.09 -12.27
C ILE A 23 8.91 9.62 -12.18
N SER A 24 9.50 8.90 -11.22
CA SER A 24 9.12 7.53 -10.93
C SER A 24 7.69 7.63 -10.41
N SER A 25 6.74 7.16 -11.21
CA SER A 25 5.32 7.18 -10.93
C SER A 25 4.98 6.13 -9.88
N LYS A 26 5.53 6.28 -8.67
CA LYS A 26 5.18 5.40 -7.55
C LYS A 26 3.70 5.57 -7.27
N LYS A 27 2.97 4.46 -7.26
CA LYS A 27 1.54 4.42 -6.96
C LYS A 27 1.28 3.31 -5.98
N ARG A 28 0.21 3.45 -5.21
CA ARG A 28 -0.32 2.38 -4.37
C ARG A 28 -1.79 2.22 -4.62
N GLU A 29 -2.24 0.98 -4.77
CA GLU A 29 -3.66 0.69 -4.87
C GLU A 29 -4.09 -0.12 -3.66
N VAL A 30 -5.15 0.34 -3.00
CA VAL A 30 -5.74 -0.32 -1.83
C VAL A 30 -7.01 -1.02 -2.28
N PHE A 31 -7.04 -2.33 -2.04
CA PHE A 31 -8.22 -3.16 -2.17
C PHE A 31 -8.75 -3.51 -0.77
N THR A 32 -10.06 -3.42 -0.60
CA THR A 32 -10.76 -3.78 0.64
C THR A 32 -11.58 -5.05 0.41
N SER A 33 -11.66 -5.91 1.41
CA SER A 33 -12.51 -7.09 1.43
C SER A 33 -12.92 -7.41 2.87
N GLN A 34 -13.77 -8.42 3.05
CA GLN A 34 -14.05 -9.00 4.36
C GLN A 34 -13.59 -10.45 4.37
N GLN A 35 -12.95 -10.85 5.46
CA GLN A 35 -12.46 -12.22 5.65
C GLN A 35 -12.94 -12.75 6.99
N LEU A 36 -13.24 -14.04 7.02
CA LEU A 36 -13.66 -14.73 8.24
C LEU A 36 -12.43 -15.20 9.00
N PHE A 37 -12.25 -14.71 10.23
CA PHE A 37 -11.13 -15.07 11.10
C PHE A 37 -11.60 -15.94 12.25
N THR A 38 -10.95 -17.09 12.43
CA THR A 38 -11.16 -17.93 13.61
C THR A 38 -10.58 -17.22 14.84
N THR A 39 -11.45 -16.86 15.80
CA THR A 39 -11.06 -16.17 17.04
C THR A 39 -10.90 -17.11 18.22
N LYS A 40 -11.54 -18.28 18.17
CA LYS A 40 -11.38 -19.30 19.20
C LYS A 40 -11.59 -20.69 18.61
N VAL A 41 -10.74 -21.61 19.05
CA VAL A 41 -10.94 -23.05 18.87
C VAL A 41 -11.03 -23.67 20.27
N SER A 42 -12.04 -24.48 20.52
CA SER A 42 -12.18 -25.20 21.80
C SER A 42 -12.69 -26.61 21.61
N ALA A 43 -12.26 -27.53 22.49
CA ALA A 43 -12.75 -28.90 22.47
C ALA A 43 -14.18 -28.98 23.00
N LEU A 44 -15.08 -29.62 22.26
CA LEU A 44 -16.43 -29.91 22.75
C LEU A 44 -16.37 -31.06 23.76
N LYS A 45 -16.63 -30.76 25.03
CA LYS A 45 -16.77 -31.78 26.08
C LYS A 45 -18.08 -32.55 25.92
N LYS A 46 -18.21 -33.40 24.89
CA LYS A 46 -19.27 -34.41 24.81
C LYS A 46 -18.68 -35.78 25.15
N LYS A 47 -19.29 -36.46 26.13
CA LYS A 47 -19.01 -37.86 26.49
C LYS A 47 -19.05 -38.73 25.22
N GLY A 48 -17.91 -39.22 24.76
CA GLY A 48 -17.82 -40.32 23.79
C GLY A 48 -17.33 -40.01 22.38
N LYS A 49 -17.11 -38.75 21.97
CA LYS A 49 -16.47 -38.44 20.67
C LYS A 49 -15.31 -37.47 20.88
N LYS A 50 -14.08 -37.95 20.70
CA LYS A 50 -12.84 -37.22 21.04
C LYS A 50 -12.48 -36.08 20.07
N ASP A 51 -13.20 -35.91 18.96
CA ASP A 51 -12.70 -35.09 17.83
C ASP A 51 -13.63 -33.94 17.39
N LEU A 52 -14.61 -33.54 18.20
CA LEU A 52 -15.46 -32.40 17.87
C LEU A 52 -14.84 -31.09 18.40
N LEU A 53 -14.51 -30.18 17.50
CA LEU A 53 -14.02 -28.84 17.79
C LEU A 53 -15.15 -27.82 17.61
N ASP A 54 -15.26 -26.91 18.57
CA ASP A 54 -16.08 -25.71 18.48
C ASP A 54 -15.20 -24.55 17.99
N TYR A 55 -15.62 -23.95 16.86
CA TYR A 55 -14.97 -22.80 16.26
C TYR A 55 -15.83 -21.58 16.47
N LYS A 56 -15.25 -20.53 17.03
CA LYS A 56 -15.80 -19.18 16.92
C LYS A 56 -15.01 -18.42 15.89
N ALA A 57 -15.74 -17.76 14.99
CA ALA A 57 -15.16 -16.94 13.96
C ALA A 57 -15.86 -15.57 13.94
N GLU A 58 -15.11 -14.55 13.53
CA GLU A 58 -15.57 -13.18 13.37
C GLU A 58 -15.25 -12.73 11.95
N LEU A 59 -16.20 -12.03 11.32
CA LEU A 59 -15.97 -11.37 10.05
C LEU A 59 -15.22 -10.06 10.33
N ARG A 60 -14.08 -9.85 9.66
CA ARG A 60 -13.28 -8.63 9.82
C ARG A 60 -12.87 -8.09 8.46
N ASP A 61 -12.62 -6.79 8.42
CA ASP A 61 -12.09 -6.14 7.23
C ASP A 61 -10.65 -6.60 6.95
N ALA A 62 -10.35 -6.78 5.67
CA ALA A 62 -9.06 -7.19 5.18
C ALA A 62 -8.66 -6.29 4.01
N PHE A 63 -7.41 -5.85 4.03
CA PHE A 63 -6.85 -4.88 3.12
C PHE A 63 -5.68 -5.51 2.36
N LYS A 64 -5.67 -5.31 1.04
CA LYS A 64 -4.54 -5.65 0.18
C LYS A 64 -4.01 -4.38 -0.46
N ILE A 65 -2.73 -4.10 -0.27
CA ILE A 65 -2.08 -2.92 -0.83
C ILE A 65 -1.06 -3.38 -1.86
N VAL A 66 -1.20 -2.89 -3.09
CA VAL A 66 -0.27 -3.16 -4.19
C VAL A 66 0.57 -1.91 -4.43
N ALA A 67 1.89 -2.03 -4.29
CA ALA A 67 2.82 -0.95 -4.59
C ALA A 67 3.38 -1.09 -6.02
N TYR A 68 3.26 -0.04 -6.81
CA TYR A 68 3.79 0.09 -8.17
C TYR A 68 5.00 1.02 -8.16
N ASP A 69 6.12 0.59 -8.75
CA ASP A 69 7.28 1.45 -9.03
C ASP A 69 7.50 1.48 -10.55
N GLY A 70 6.93 2.49 -11.20
CA GLY A 70 6.86 2.56 -12.67
C GLY A 70 5.92 1.49 -13.26
N ASP A 71 6.33 0.86 -14.36
CA ASP A 71 5.55 -0.16 -15.09
C ASP A 71 5.66 -1.56 -14.47
N THR A 72 6.34 -1.69 -13.34
CA THR A 72 6.64 -2.97 -12.70
C THR A 72 5.94 -3.12 -11.35
N THR A 73 5.53 -4.37 -11.09
CA THR A 73 5.09 -4.97 -9.80
C THR A 73 5.97 -4.54 -8.61
N TYR A 74 5.77 -4.85 -7.34
CA TYR A 74 5.94 -6.21 -6.81
C TYR A 74 5.99 -6.17 -5.26
N THR A 75 5.08 -5.45 -4.60
CA THR A 75 4.89 -5.69 -3.17
C THR A 75 3.42 -5.66 -2.82
N GLU A 76 2.91 -6.82 -2.45
CA GLU A 76 1.59 -6.98 -1.86
C GLU A 76 1.74 -6.95 -0.34
N LEU A 77 0.98 -6.08 0.31
CA LEU A 77 0.82 -6.09 1.76
C LEU A 77 -0.59 -6.56 2.09
N ASN A 78 -0.70 -7.71 2.73
CA ASN A 78 -1.95 -8.18 3.33
C ASN A 78 -1.99 -7.70 4.77
N TRP A 79 -3.06 -7.00 5.13
CA TRP A 79 -3.18 -6.34 6.42
C TRP A 79 -4.65 -6.39 6.89
N THR A 80 -4.87 -6.74 8.16
CA THR A 80 -6.19 -7.10 8.71
C THR A 80 -6.53 -6.35 10.01
N MET A 81 -5.76 -5.31 10.33
CA MET A 81 -5.96 -4.49 11.54
C MET A 81 -6.21 -3.04 11.13
N CYS A 82 -6.66 -2.19 12.05
CA CYS A 82 -6.73 -0.74 11.83
C CYS A 82 -6.02 -0.06 13.01
N PRO A 83 -4.71 0.27 12.89
CA PRO A 83 -3.97 0.85 13.98
C PRO A 83 -4.61 2.19 14.35
N ASP A 84 -4.79 2.41 15.65
CA ASP A 84 -5.48 3.58 16.19
C ASP A 84 -6.92 3.78 15.64
N GLY A 85 -7.58 2.69 15.21
CA GLY A 85 -8.91 2.75 14.60
C GLY A 85 -8.93 3.33 13.17
N LYS A 86 -7.76 3.52 12.56
CA LYS A 86 -7.62 4.05 11.20
C LYS A 86 -7.38 2.91 10.22
N CYS A 87 -8.28 2.78 9.25
CA CYS A 87 -8.19 1.78 8.20
C CYS A 87 -7.77 2.47 6.89
N PRO A 88 -7.11 1.76 5.96
CA PRO A 88 -6.84 2.31 4.65
C PRO A 88 -8.13 2.31 3.83
N GLU A 89 -8.37 3.39 3.08
CA GLU A 89 -9.53 3.49 2.20
C GLU A 89 -9.20 2.93 0.82
N ALA A 90 -10.17 2.26 0.19
CA ALA A 90 -10.00 1.72 -1.15
C ALA A 90 -9.71 2.84 -2.16
N GLY A 91 -8.75 2.60 -3.07
CA GLY A 91 -8.44 3.56 -4.12
C GLY A 91 -6.98 3.55 -4.56
N LEU A 92 -6.70 4.39 -5.56
CA LEU A 92 -5.37 4.61 -6.12
C LEU A 92 -4.75 5.87 -5.52
N TYR A 93 -3.54 5.73 -5.01
CA TYR A 93 -2.78 6.77 -4.32
C TYR A 93 -1.54 7.07 -5.15
N GLU A 94 -1.43 8.30 -5.63
CA GLU A 94 -0.27 8.78 -6.37
C GLU A 94 0.80 9.30 -5.42
N SER A 95 2.07 9.02 -5.72
CA SER A 95 3.19 9.53 -4.94
C SER A 95 3.18 11.05 -4.82
N GLU A 96 3.84 11.54 -3.77
CA GLU A 96 3.95 12.97 -3.44
C GLU A 96 2.63 13.65 -3.01
N THR A 97 1.49 12.96 -3.10
CA THR A 97 0.22 13.44 -2.55
C THR A 97 0.15 13.26 -1.03
N GLU A 98 -0.62 14.12 -0.36
CA GLU A 98 -0.84 14.02 1.09
C GLU A 98 -1.58 12.74 1.48
N VAL A 99 -2.47 12.24 0.61
CA VAL A 99 -3.17 10.97 0.85
C VAL A 99 -2.23 9.77 0.78
N TYR A 100 -1.23 9.81 -0.11
CA TYR A 100 -0.19 8.79 -0.18
C TYR A 100 0.67 8.77 1.07
N LYS A 101 1.12 9.94 1.56
CA LYS A 101 1.91 10.03 2.80
C LYS A 101 1.15 9.45 4.00
N LYS A 102 -0.14 9.77 4.14
CA LYS A 102 -1.00 9.22 5.19
C LYS A 102 -1.12 7.70 5.10
N LEU A 103 -1.31 7.16 3.89
CA LEU A 103 -1.33 5.72 3.67
C LEU A 103 0.01 5.07 4.06
N ASP A 104 1.12 5.74 3.75
CA ASP A 104 2.47 5.26 4.08
C ASP A 104 2.71 5.19 5.59
N GLU A 105 2.35 6.25 6.32
CA GLU A 105 2.41 6.27 7.77
C GLU A 105 1.56 5.15 8.40
N LEU A 106 0.38 4.90 7.83
CA LEU A 106 -0.53 3.89 8.31
C LEU A 106 0.04 2.47 8.11
N ILE A 107 0.66 2.23 6.97
CA ILE A 107 1.36 0.98 6.65
C ILE A 107 2.54 0.75 7.60
N VAL A 108 3.32 1.79 7.90
CA VAL A 108 4.44 1.69 8.85
C VAL A 108 3.93 1.29 10.23
N ARG A 109 2.85 1.91 10.72
CA ARG A 109 2.24 1.55 12.02
C ARG A 109 1.69 0.14 12.06
N ALA A 110 1.14 -0.36 10.95
CA ALA A 110 0.59 -1.71 10.87
C ALA A 110 1.64 -2.82 10.87
N LYS A 111 2.91 -2.51 10.57
CA LYS A 111 4.04 -3.46 10.55
C LYS A 111 4.81 -3.54 11.87
N LEU A 112 4.50 -2.66 12.83
CA LEU A 112 5.06 -2.65 14.20
C LEU A 112 4.23 -3.55 15.12
#